data_AF-A0A1E1VCY2-F1
#
_entry.id   AF-A0A1E1VCY2-F1
#
_cell.length_a   1.000
_cell.length_b   1.000
_cell.length_c   1.000
_cell.angle_alpha   90.00
_cell.angle_beta   90.00
_cell.angle_gamma   90.00
#
_symmetry.space_group_name_H-M   'P 1'
#
loop_
_entity.id
_entity.type
_entity.pdbx_description
1 polymer ?
#
loop_
_entity_poly.entity_id
_entity_poly.type
_entity_poly.pdbx_seq_one_letter_code
_entity_poly.pdbx_strand_id
1 'polypeptide(L)'
;MPNADTLTIGSLEDRRAAVLRAAALLQSAMDSDEDHEFEMLTEAIAEFDIRQEALAPVEIPPAFMPFIREVARQRAANQRS
;
A
#
# COMPACT_ATOMS: atom_id res chain seq x y z
N MET A 1 4.62 -26.70 -5.93
CA MET A 1 5.16 -26.52 -4.56
C MET A 1 5.03 -25.03 -4.26
N PRO A 2 4.21 -24.56 -3.31
CA PRO A 2 4.26 -23.17 -2.92
C PRO A 2 5.57 -22.98 -2.14
N ASN A 3 6.50 -22.20 -2.69
CA ASN A 3 7.75 -21.88 -2.01
C ASN A 3 7.45 -21.01 -0.79
N ALA A 4 8.09 -21.34 0.34
CA ALA A 4 7.67 -20.94 1.67
C ALA A 4 8.16 -19.56 2.14
N ASP A 5 8.70 -18.71 1.26
CA ASP A 5 9.15 -17.36 1.61
C ASP A 5 8.57 -16.30 0.66
N THR A 6 7.29 -16.43 0.29
CA THR A 6 6.61 -15.37 -0.46
C THR A 6 6.46 -14.16 0.44
N LEU A 7 7.27 -13.11 0.20
CA LEU A 7 7.12 -11.80 0.83
C LEU A 7 5.67 -11.35 0.66
N THR A 8 4.88 -11.40 1.73
CA THR A 8 3.46 -11.10 1.66
C THR A 8 3.25 -9.70 2.19
N ILE A 9 2.90 -8.76 1.31
CA ILE A 9 2.58 -7.39 1.70
C ILE A 9 1.18 -7.38 2.34
N GLY A 10 1.13 -6.94 3.60
CA GLY A 10 -0.09 -6.92 4.42
C GLY A 10 -0.77 -5.56 4.53
N SER A 11 -0.04 -4.47 4.29
CA SER A 11 -0.54 -3.11 4.46
C SER A 11 -0.07 -2.15 3.37
N LEU A 12 -0.73 -0.99 3.29
CA LEU A 12 -0.32 0.10 2.40
C LEU A 12 1.06 0.68 2.78
N GLU A 13 1.42 0.62 4.06
CA GLU A 13 2.73 1.07 4.54
C GLU A 13 3.82 0.09 4.09
N ASP A 14 3.59 -1.21 4.24
CA ASP A 14 4.50 -2.25 3.75
C ASP A 14 4.67 -2.17 2.23
N ARG A 15 3.57 -1.93 1.50
CA ARG A 15 3.61 -1.71 0.05
C ARG A 15 4.52 -0.54 -0.31
N ARG A 16 4.39 0.58 0.41
CA ARG A 16 5.21 1.77 0.17
C ARG A 16 6.68 1.49 0.44
N ALA A 17 7.00 0.78 1.52
CA ALA A 17 8.37 0.38 1.84
C ALA A 17 8.95 -0.53 0.75
N ALA A 18 8.18 -1.53 0.29
CA ALA A 18 8.59 -2.43 -0.79
C ALA A 18 8.87 -1.69 -2.10
N VAL A 19 8.02 -0.73 -2.48
CA VAL A 19 8.22 0.11 -3.68
C VAL A 19 9.51 0.93 -3.56
N LEU A 20 9.77 1.55 -2.40
CA LEU A 20 10.99 2.31 -2.19
C LEU A 20 12.24 1.44 -2.25
N ARG A 21 12.17 0.21 -1.72
CA ARG A 21 13.27 -0.76 -1.80
C ARG A 21 13.53 -1.19 -3.24
N ALA A 22 12.48 -1.57 -3.99
CA ALA A 22 12.61 -1.92 -5.40
C ALA A 22 13.19 -0.76 -6.24
N ALA A 23 12.77 0.48 -5.96
CA ALA A 23 13.31 1.67 -6.63
C ALA A 23 14.79 1.95 -6.28
N ALA A 24 15.24 1.57 -5.08
CA ALA A 24 16.64 1.68 -4.68
C ALA A 24 17.51 0.63 -5.39
N LEU A 25 17.02 -0.60 -5.55
CA LEU A 25 17.71 -1.68 -6.27
C LEU A 25 17.94 -1.35 -7.75
N LEU A 26 17.01 -0.64 -8.40
CA LEU A 26 17.19 -0.16 -9.77
C LEU A 26 18.32 0.88 -9.93
N GLN A 27 18.77 1.49 -8.83
CA GLN A 27 19.81 2.51 -8.83
C GLN A 27 21.19 1.97 -8.41
N SER A 28 21.28 0.74 -7.89
CA SER A 28 22.56 0.06 -7.63
C SER A 28 23.05 -0.69 -8.86
N ALA A 29 24.35 -0.99 -8.91
CA ALA A 29 24.89 -1.91 -9.90
C ALA A 29 24.48 -3.33 -9.48
N MET A 30 23.31 -3.77 -9.94
CA MET A 30 22.66 -5.01 -9.52
C MET A 30 23.62 -6.21 -9.61
N ASP A 31 23.80 -6.89 -8.47
CA ASP A 31 24.35 -8.23 -8.41
C ASP A 31 23.21 -9.28 -8.41
N SER A 32 23.57 -10.57 -8.45
CA SER A 32 22.57 -11.65 -8.56
C SER A 32 21.58 -11.70 -7.39
N ASP A 33 21.97 -11.19 -6.23
CA ASP A 33 21.15 -11.23 -5.02
C ASP A 33 20.18 -10.04 -5.02
N GLU A 34 20.62 -8.87 -5.48
CA GLU A 34 19.77 -7.70 -5.71
C GLU A 34 18.74 -7.94 -6.83
N ASP A 35 19.10 -8.68 -7.89
CA ASP A 35 18.17 -9.12 -8.95
C ASP A 35 17.04 -9.99 -8.38
N HIS A 36 17.38 -10.97 -7.55
CA HIS A 36 16.40 -11.86 -6.94
C HIS A 36 15.49 -11.12 -5.94
N GLU A 37 16.06 -10.22 -5.14
CA GLU A 37 15.28 -9.38 -4.22
C GLU A 37 14.29 -8.48 -4.99
N PHE A 38 14.72 -7.89 -6.10
CA PHE A 38 13.86 -7.08 -6.94
C PHE A 38 12.69 -7.88 -7.54
N GLU A 39 12.95 -9.10 -8.02
CA GLU A 39 11.91 -9.99 -8.53
C GLU A 39 10.87 -10.31 -7.45
N MET A 40 11.32 -10.68 -6.25
CA MET A 40 10.41 -10.99 -5.14
C MET A 40 9.58 -9.77 -4.70
N LEU A 41 10.20 -8.59 -4.62
CA LEU A 41 9.49 -7.36 -4.25
C LEU A 41 8.43 -6.98 -5.29
N THR A 42 8.75 -7.11 -6.58
CA THR A 42 7.82 -6.76 -7.65
C THR A 42 6.63 -7.71 -7.73
N GLU A 43 6.85 -9.02 -7.54
CA GLU A 43 5.78 -10.02 -7.42
C GLU A 43 4.85 -9.72 -6.24
N ALA A 44 5.42 -9.47 -5.05
CA ALA A 44 4.68 -9.15 -3.85
C ALA A 44 3.82 -7.87 -3.98
N ILE A 45 4.38 -6.83 -4.63
CA ILE A 45 3.67 -5.57 -4.89
C ILE A 45 2.49 -5.81 -5.84
N ALA A 46 2.72 -6.55 -6.93
CA ALA A 46 1.68 -6.85 -7.91
C ALA A 46 0.53 -7.66 -7.29
N GLU A 47 0.85 -8.69 -6.50
CA GLU A 47 -0.15 -9.49 -5.80
C GLU A 47 -0.98 -8.65 -4.82
N PHE A 48 -0.34 -7.75 -4.08
CA PHE A 48 -1.06 -6.83 -3.20
C PHE A 48 -1.99 -5.90 -3.98
N ASP A 49 -1.52 -5.30 -5.07
CA ASP A 49 -2.30 -4.36 -5.87
C ASP A 49 -3.52 -5.02 -6.50
N ILE A 50 -3.38 -6.24 -7.03
CA ILE A 50 -4.50 -7.04 -7.56
C ILE A 50 -5.53 -7.31 -6.46
N ARG A 51 -5.08 -7.71 -5.26
CA ARG A 51 -5.98 -7.94 -4.13
C ARG A 51 -6.70 -6.67 -3.69
N GLN A 52 -6.01 -5.52 -3.70
CA GLN A 52 -6.62 -4.23 -3.35
C GLN A 52 -7.63 -3.78 -4.40
N GLU A 53 -7.34 -3.95 -5.69
CA GLU A 53 -8.28 -3.61 -6.77
C GLU A 53 -9.54 -4.48 -6.73
N ALA A 54 -9.41 -5.74 -6.30
CA ALA A 54 -10.54 -6.63 -6.09
C ALA A 54 -11.41 -6.26 -4.87
N LEU A 55 -10.96 -5.38 -3.98
CA LEU A 55 -11.78 -4.88 -2.88
C LEU A 55 -12.80 -3.88 -3.41
N ALA A 56 -14.09 -4.20 -3.27
CA ALA A 56 -15.15 -3.26 -3.57
C ALA A 56 -15.02 -1.99 -2.70
N PRO A 57 -15.34 -0.80 -3.24
CA PRO A 57 -15.41 0.41 -2.44
C PRO A 57 -16.31 0.18 -1.22
N VAL A 58 -15.84 0.57 -0.04
CA VAL A 58 -16.69 0.56 1.15
C VAL A 58 -17.74 1.64 0.98
N GLU A 59 -18.98 1.24 0.72
CA GLU A 59 -20.11 2.17 0.74
C GLU A 59 -20.33 2.66 2.16
N ILE A 60 -20.19 3.97 2.35
CA ILE A 60 -20.52 4.61 3.61
C ILE A 60 -22.05 4.76 3.67
N PRO A 61 -22.75 4.15 4.65
CA PRO A 61 -24.19 4.27 4.72
C PRO A 61 -24.59 5.75 4.89
N PRO A 62 -25.66 6.23 4.22
CA PRO A 62 -26.06 7.64 4.26
C PRO A 62 -26.26 8.20 5.68
N ALA A 63 -26.63 7.34 6.64
CA ALA A 63 -26.76 7.68 8.05
C ALA A 63 -25.46 8.20 8.70
N PHE A 64 -24.29 7.87 8.15
CA PHE A 64 -22.99 8.35 8.65
C PHE A 64 -22.59 9.72 8.10
N MET A 65 -23.23 10.19 7.02
CA MET A 65 -22.90 11.48 6.37
C MET A 65 -23.00 12.71 7.30
N PRO A 66 -23.98 12.82 8.21
CA PRO A 66 -24.04 13.92 9.17
C PRO A 66 -22.79 14.01 10.06
N PHE A 67 -22.30 12.87 10.55
CA PHE A 67 -21.12 12.80 11.41
C PHE A 67 -19.85 13.18 10.64
N ILE A 68 -19.69 12.68 9.41
CA ILE A 68 -18.55 13.00 8.55
C ILE A 68 -18.49 14.51 8.27
N ARG A 69 -19.64 15.13 7.98
CA ARG A 69 -19.72 16.58 7.75
C ARG A 69 -19.38 17.40 8.98
N GLU A 70 -19.76 16.93 10.17
CA GLU A 70 -19.45 17.59 11.43
C GLU A 70 -17.94 17.53 11.73
N VAL A 71 -17.33 16.35 11.60
CA VAL A 71 -15.87 16.18 11.76
C VAL A 71 -15.09 17.04 10.76
N ALA A 72 -15.54 17.12 9.50
CA ALA A 72 -14.92 17.97 8.50
C ALA A 72 -15.01 19.46 8.87
N ARG A 73 -16.15 19.92 9.39
CA ARG A 73 -16.32 21.30 9.86
C ARG A 73 -15.41 21.62 11.05
N GLN A 74 -15.32 20.73 12.02
CA GLN A 74 -14.45 20.90 13.20
C GLN A 74 -12.97 20.96 12.83
N ARG A 75 -12.51 20.09 11.90
CA ARG A 75 -11.14 20.16 11.37
C ARG A 75 -10.85 21.49 10.68
N ALA A 76 -11.77 22.01 9.88
CA ALA A 76 -11.61 23.29 9.21
C ALA A 76 -11.60 24.49 10.18
N ALA A 77 -12.38 24.41 11.27
CA ALA A 77 -12.37 25.43 12.34
C ALA A 77 -11.04 25.42 13.11
N ASN A 78 -10.51 24.24 13.45
CA ASN A 78 -9.26 24.11 14.21
C ASN A 78 -8.00 24.44 13.39
N GLN A 79 -8.06 24.42 12.06
CA GLN A 79 -6.93 24.86 11.20
C GLN A 79 -6.85 26.39 11.04
N ARG A 80 -7.87 27.13 11.51
CA ARG A 80 -7.96 28.59 11.39
C ARG A 80 -7.67 29.32 12.71
N SER A 81 -7.36 28.59 13.78
CA SER A 81 -6.94 29.12 15.08
C SER A 81 -5.45 28.90 15.29
#